data_AF-A0A846LNG6-F1
#
_entry.id   AF-A0A846LNG6-F1
#
_cell.length_a   1.000
_cell.length_b   1.000
_cell.length_c   1.000
_cell.angle_alpha   90.00
_cell.angle_beta   90.00
_cell.angle_gamma   90.00
#
_symmetry.space_group_name_H-M   'P 1'
#
loop_
_entity.id
_entity.type
_entity.pdbx_description
1 polymer ?
#
loop_
_entity_poly.entity_id
_entity_poly.type
_entity_poly.pdbx_seq_one_letter_code
_entity_poly.pdbx_strand_id
1 'polypeptide(L)'
;MTGEGPSHEELVRYRRAVAELVDDLPGAAASSVVLAAARRPEVCAVLDHLPGGAPAALERLAEEVRCFRPSPRSNAATAARMARIVLLQQVDVVWYGTVPPFADTEAVLGAAELTSLAALRRRGQLRFHYRVGTSALPRRARDHVVRRWLPGLEPRTSGLSHPLARPEMVAVLNEIADRFAEAVPAWRRGLWVNCLVRSTLDQYRLRELGYSALLPSAHCTGHAADIEMAWLHRHGVAGALHDVLTDYADDGTLNVIDEGQAWHVCLHPDRIGHYGTTVARSAGGAR
;
A
#
# COMPACT_ATOMS: atom_id res chain seq x y z
N MET A 1 -6.58 -27.33 -5.61
CA MET A 1 -7.17 -26.38 -6.57
C MET A 1 -6.03 -25.71 -7.30
N THR A 2 -5.72 -26.21 -8.49
CA THR A 2 -4.93 -25.51 -9.50
C THR A 2 -5.88 -24.50 -10.14
N GLY A 3 -5.68 -23.20 -9.94
CA GLY A 3 -6.56 -22.21 -10.54
C GLY A 3 -5.83 -20.89 -10.66
N GLU A 4 -5.70 -20.41 -11.90
CA GLU A 4 -5.27 -19.04 -12.18
C GLU A 4 -5.96 -18.06 -11.23
N GLY A 5 -5.22 -17.04 -10.80
CA GLY A 5 -5.82 -15.91 -10.09
C GLY A 5 -6.90 -15.23 -10.96
N PRO A 6 -7.67 -14.30 -10.39
CA PRO A 6 -8.68 -13.55 -11.13
C PRO A 6 -8.01 -12.85 -12.32
N SER A 7 -8.66 -12.93 -13.48
CA SER A 7 -8.24 -12.22 -14.67
C SER A 7 -8.24 -10.71 -14.44
N HIS A 8 -7.50 -9.99 -15.28
CA HIS A 8 -7.50 -8.52 -15.26
C HIS A 8 -8.92 -7.94 -15.41
N GLU A 9 -9.75 -8.52 -16.29
CA GLU A 9 -11.12 -8.07 -16.49
C GLU A 9 -12.00 -8.29 -15.24
N GLU A 10 -11.82 -9.41 -14.55
CA GLU A 10 -12.49 -9.66 -13.27
C GLU A 10 -12.09 -8.64 -12.21
N LEU A 11 -10.81 -8.30 -12.11
CA LEU A 11 -10.33 -7.25 -11.18
C LEU A 11 -10.89 -5.86 -11.52
N VAL A 12 -11.03 -5.52 -12.81
CA VAL A 12 -11.65 -4.25 -13.23
C VAL A 12 -13.12 -4.20 -12.81
N ARG A 13 -13.89 -5.27 -13.06
CA ARG A 13 -15.30 -5.35 -12.65
C ARG A 13 -15.44 -5.33 -11.13
N TYR A 14 -14.56 -6.04 -10.42
CA TYR A 14 -14.50 -6.04 -8.96
C TYR A 14 -14.30 -4.64 -8.37
N ARG A 15 -13.27 -3.92 -8.83
CA ARG A 15 -12.96 -2.56 -8.33
C ARG A 15 -14.10 -1.59 -8.57
N ARG A 16 -14.75 -1.69 -9.73
CA ARG A 16 -15.96 -0.91 -10.05
C ARG A 16 -17.10 -1.23 -9.08
N ALA A 17 -17.41 -2.51 -8.88
CA ALA A 17 -18.46 -2.93 -7.95
C ALA A 17 -18.19 -2.49 -6.49
N VAL A 18 -16.92 -2.51 -6.07
CA VAL A 18 -16.51 -2.01 -4.74
C VAL A 18 -16.63 -0.48 -4.65
N ALA A 19 -16.34 0.27 -5.72
CA ALA A 19 -16.54 1.72 -5.75
C ALA A 19 -18.04 2.07 -5.64
N GLU A 20 -18.88 1.46 -6.48
CA GLU A 20 -20.34 1.64 -6.46
C GLU A 20 -20.94 1.31 -5.09
N LEU A 21 -20.48 0.23 -4.45
CA LEU A 21 -20.93 -0.17 -3.11
C LEU A 21 -20.76 0.95 -2.06
N VAL A 22 -19.69 1.73 -2.16
CA VAL A 22 -19.36 2.79 -1.20
C VAL A 22 -20.18 4.05 -1.49
N ASP A 23 -20.36 4.36 -2.76
CA ASP A 23 -21.14 5.52 -3.22
C ASP A 23 -22.64 5.34 -2.90
N ASP A 24 -23.15 4.11 -2.96
CA ASP A 24 -24.54 3.77 -2.64
C ASP A 24 -24.85 3.80 -1.13
N LEU A 25 -23.83 3.72 -0.26
CA LEU A 25 -24.00 3.48 1.17
C LEU A 25 -23.24 4.48 2.08
N PRO A 26 -23.35 5.81 1.84
CA PRO A 26 -22.67 6.79 2.69
C PRO A 26 -23.24 6.75 4.11
N GLY A 27 -22.38 6.44 5.08
CA GLY A 27 -22.77 6.38 6.50
C GLY A 27 -23.62 5.16 6.87
N ALA A 28 -23.75 4.16 6.00
CA ALA A 28 -24.47 2.93 6.31
C ALA A 28 -23.82 2.15 7.47
N ALA A 29 -24.65 1.41 8.20
CA ALA A 29 -24.19 0.49 9.22
C ALA A 29 -23.33 -0.63 8.61
N ALA A 30 -22.36 -1.14 9.39
CA ALA A 30 -21.44 -2.21 8.99
C ALA A 30 -22.15 -3.40 8.32
N SER A 31 -23.25 -3.86 8.92
CA SER A 31 -24.03 -5.00 8.42
C SER A 31 -24.66 -4.76 7.05
N SER A 32 -25.06 -3.52 6.75
CA SER A 32 -25.66 -3.17 5.46
C SER A 32 -24.63 -3.22 4.32
N VAL A 33 -23.40 -2.79 4.60
CA VAL A 33 -22.30 -2.81 3.62
C VAL A 33 -21.90 -4.25 3.28
N VAL A 34 -21.78 -5.12 4.28
CA VAL A 34 -21.47 -6.54 4.05
C VAL A 34 -22.57 -7.25 3.26
N LEU A 35 -23.83 -7.02 3.63
CA LEU A 35 -24.97 -7.62 2.91
C LEU A 35 -25.06 -7.13 1.46
N ALA A 36 -24.73 -5.87 1.21
CA ALA A 36 -24.69 -5.34 -0.14
C ALA A 36 -23.51 -5.92 -0.95
N ALA A 37 -22.33 -6.05 -0.35
CA ALA A 37 -21.18 -6.72 -0.98
C ALA A 37 -21.51 -8.18 -1.35
N ALA A 38 -22.17 -8.92 -0.47
CA ALA A 38 -22.57 -10.31 -0.68
C ALA A 38 -23.58 -10.51 -1.83
N ARG A 39 -24.27 -9.44 -2.27
CA ARG A 39 -25.22 -9.48 -3.39
C ARG A 39 -24.60 -9.09 -4.73
N ARG A 40 -23.33 -8.70 -4.77
CA ARG A 40 -22.62 -8.28 -5.99
C ARG A 40 -21.84 -9.48 -6.54
N PRO A 41 -22.24 -10.08 -7.69
CA PRO A 41 -21.54 -11.22 -8.26
C PRO A 41 -20.06 -10.95 -8.56
N GLU A 42 -19.75 -9.72 -8.98
CA GLU A 42 -18.38 -9.28 -9.28
C GLU A 42 -17.50 -9.31 -8.02
N VAL A 43 -18.08 -8.99 -6.85
CA VAL A 43 -17.40 -9.09 -5.56
C VAL A 43 -17.14 -10.56 -5.22
N CYS A 44 -18.18 -11.39 -5.26
CA CYS A 44 -18.04 -12.81 -4.92
C CYS A 44 -17.03 -13.54 -5.82
N ALA A 45 -17.01 -13.24 -7.13
CA ALA A 45 -16.09 -13.86 -8.09
C ALA A 45 -14.62 -13.76 -7.65
N VAL A 46 -14.17 -12.57 -7.23
CA VAL A 46 -12.79 -12.40 -6.73
C VAL A 46 -12.60 -13.07 -5.38
N LEU A 47 -13.58 -12.97 -4.47
CA LEU A 47 -13.46 -13.57 -3.14
C LEU A 47 -13.44 -15.10 -3.17
N ASP A 48 -13.98 -15.74 -4.21
CA ASP A 48 -13.95 -17.19 -4.40
C ASP A 48 -12.54 -17.74 -4.70
N HIS A 49 -11.59 -16.87 -5.10
CA HIS A 49 -10.18 -17.26 -5.20
C HIS A 49 -9.46 -17.31 -3.84
N LEU A 50 -10.06 -16.79 -2.77
CA LEU A 50 -9.46 -16.80 -1.44
C LEU A 50 -9.61 -18.17 -0.76
N PRO A 51 -8.73 -18.51 0.21
CA PRO A 51 -8.95 -19.63 1.10
C PRO A 51 -10.31 -19.52 1.83
N GLY A 52 -11.17 -20.52 1.61
CA GLY A 52 -12.54 -20.58 2.16
C GLY A 52 -13.61 -19.87 1.30
N GLY A 53 -13.23 -19.29 0.16
CA GLY A 53 -14.12 -18.65 -0.81
C GLY A 53 -14.82 -17.39 -0.30
N ALA A 54 -15.81 -16.91 -1.06
CA ALA A 54 -16.56 -15.71 -0.74
C ALA A 54 -17.23 -15.73 0.65
N PRO A 55 -17.85 -16.83 1.12
CA PRO A 55 -18.48 -16.84 2.45
C PRO A 55 -17.50 -16.52 3.59
N ALA A 56 -16.33 -17.17 3.60
CA ALA A 56 -15.33 -16.95 4.64
C ALA A 56 -14.72 -15.53 4.56
N ALA A 57 -14.55 -14.99 3.36
CA ALA A 57 -14.05 -13.64 3.17
C ALA A 57 -15.05 -12.58 3.63
N LEU A 58 -16.34 -12.77 3.35
CA LEU A 58 -17.42 -11.88 3.79
C LEU A 58 -17.62 -11.91 5.31
N GLU A 59 -17.43 -13.07 5.95
CA GLU A 59 -17.46 -13.19 7.41
C GLU A 59 -16.30 -12.40 8.05
N ARG A 60 -15.08 -12.53 7.51
CA ARG A 60 -13.93 -11.72 7.97
C ARG A 60 -14.16 -10.22 7.75
N LEU A 61 -14.71 -9.83 6.60
CA LEU A 61 -15.11 -8.44 6.33
C LEU A 61 -16.11 -7.94 7.36
N ALA A 62 -17.13 -8.74 7.69
CA ALA A 62 -18.13 -8.39 8.69
C ALA A 62 -17.50 -8.12 10.05
N GLU A 63 -16.55 -8.96 10.45
CA GLU A 63 -15.82 -8.80 11.71
C GLU A 63 -14.99 -7.51 11.74
N GLU A 64 -14.20 -7.27 10.70
CA GLU A 64 -13.34 -6.08 10.60
C GLU A 64 -14.17 -4.78 10.61
N VAL A 65 -15.27 -4.74 9.86
CA VAL A 65 -16.14 -3.56 9.79
C VAL A 65 -16.96 -3.37 11.07
N ARG A 66 -17.34 -4.45 11.77
CA ARG A 66 -18.05 -4.39 13.07
C ARG A 66 -17.16 -3.86 14.19
N CYS A 67 -15.90 -4.29 14.20
CA CYS A 67 -14.89 -3.89 15.19
C CYS A 67 -14.27 -2.52 14.88
N PHE A 68 -14.46 -2.01 13.67
CA PHE A 68 -13.98 -0.69 13.26
C PHE A 68 -14.51 0.44 14.16
N ARG A 69 -13.58 1.29 14.61
CA ARG A 69 -13.86 2.53 15.33
C ARG A 69 -13.05 3.65 14.68
N PRO A 70 -13.69 4.69 14.12
CA PRO A 70 -12.98 5.83 13.56
C PRO A 70 -12.03 6.43 14.58
N SER A 71 -10.80 6.71 14.17
CA SER A 71 -9.83 7.40 15.00
C SER A 71 -8.92 8.26 14.11
N PRO A 72 -8.24 9.29 14.66
CA PRO A 72 -7.25 10.06 13.90
C PRO A 72 -6.07 9.23 13.38
N ARG A 73 -5.91 7.98 13.86
CA ARG A 73 -4.88 7.04 13.40
C ARG A 73 -5.39 6.05 12.36
N SER A 74 -6.71 6.00 12.12
CA SER A 74 -7.29 5.09 11.16
C SER A 74 -7.29 5.68 9.76
N ASN A 75 -7.10 4.78 8.78
CA ASN A 75 -7.14 5.09 7.35
C ASN A 75 -8.58 5.29 6.83
N ALA A 76 -9.58 4.87 7.61
CA ALA A 76 -10.98 5.06 7.30
C ALA A 76 -11.65 6.03 8.28
N ALA A 77 -12.55 6.86 7.76
CA ALA A 77 -13.42 7.74 8.56
C ALA A 77 -14.82 7.12 8.79
N THR A 78 -15.22 6.14 7.98
CA THR A 78 -16.55 5.51 8.00
C THR A 78 -16.45 4.01 7.82
N ALA A 79 -17.47 3.27 8.26
CA ALA A 79 -17.56 1.82 8.06
C ALA A 79 -17.55 1.44 6.57
N ALA A 80 -18.23 2.21 5.71
CA ALA A 80 -18.21 2.00 4.26
C ALA A 80 -16.80 2.17 3.67
N ARG A 81 -16.04 3.20 4.10
CA ARG A 81 -14.65 3.37 3.67
C ARG A 81 -13.75 2.25 4.19
N MET A 82 -13.96 1.78 5.42
CA MET A 82 -13.23 0.62 5.95
C MET A 82 -13.53 -0.63 5.12
N ALA A 83 -14.79 -0.88 4.78
CA ALA A 83 -15.18 -2.01 3.93
C ALA A 83 -14.54 -1.93 2.54
N ARG A 84 -14.48 -0.73 1.95
CA ARG A 84 -13.76 -0.48 0.68
C ARG A 84 -12.31 -0.95 0.76
N ILE A 85 -11.59 -0.52 1.80
CA ILE A 85 -10.18 -0.86 2.01
C ILE A 85 -10.03 -2.37 2.17
N VAL A 86 -10.82 -3.00 3.06
CA VAL A 86 -10.76 -4.45 3.30
C VAL A 86 -11.06 -5.26 2.03
N LEU A 87 -12.06 -4.85 1.26
CA LEU A 87 -12.41 -5.48 -0.01
C LEU A 87 -11.28 -5.33 -1.03
N LEU A 88 -10.77 -4.12 -1.26
CA LEU A 88 -9.68 -3.92 -2.22
C LEU A 88 -8.39 -4.64 -1.81
N GLN A 89 -8.13 -4.79 -0.51
CA GLN A 89 -7.00 -5.56 -0.01
C GLN A 89 -7.11 -7.06 -0.31
N GLN A 90 -8.31 -7.60 -0.59
CA GLN A 90 -8.44 -9.01 -0.97
C GLN A 90 -7.68 -9.33 -2.27
N VAL A 91 -7.48 -8.35 -3.15
CA VAL A 91 -6.63 -8.51 -4.34
C VAL A 91 -5.19 -8.85 -3.92
N ASP A 92 -4.65 -8.18 -2.91
CA ASP A 92 -3.32 -8.47 -2.38
C ASP A 92 -3.24 -9.87 -1.77
N VAL A 93 -4.32 -10.30 -1.10
CA VAL A 93 -4.40 -11.64 -0.50
C VAL A 93 -4.46 -12.72 -1.58
N VAL A 94 -5.16 -12.48 -2.68
CA VAL A 94 -5.17 -13.39 -3.82
C VAL A 94 -3.79 -13.46 -4.47
N TRP A 95 -3.09 -12.32 -4.61
CA TRP A 95 -1.77 -12.27 -5.24
C TRP A 95 -0.65 -12.87 -4.38
N TYR A 96 -0.67 -12.64 -3.07
CA TYR A 96 0.46 -12.95 -2.19
C TYR A 96 0.10 -13.78 -0.96
N GLY A 97 -1.15 -14.23 -0.80
CA GLY A 97 -1.59 -14.99 0.38
C GLY A 97 -0.91 -16.34 0.56
N THR A 98 -0.28 -16.88 -0.49
CA THR A 98 0.53 -18.10 -0.44
C THR A 98 2.02 -17.85 -0.19
N VAL A 99 2.47 -16.59 -0.29
CA VAL A 99 3.87 -16.21 -0.04
C VAL A 99 4.08 -16.09 1.47
N PRO A 100 5.05 -16.81 2.06
CA PRO A 100 5.34 -16.71 3.48
C PRO A 100 5.67 -15.26 3.88
N PRO A 101 4.99 -14.69 4.89
CA PRO A 101 5.33 -13.36 5.37
C PRO A 101 6.59 -13.40 6.25
N PHE A 102 7.32 -12.29 6.31
CA PHE A 102 8.36 -12.08 7.31
C PHE A 102 7.72 -12.06 8.70
N ALA A 103 8.09 -13.02 9.55
CA ALA A 103 7.48 -13.17 10.87
C ALA A 103 7.80 -11.98 11.78
N ASP A 104 9.07 -11.57 11.83
CA ASP A 104 9.59 -10.56 12.75
C ASP A 104 10.70 -9.70 12.11
N THR A 105 11.32 -8.84 12.92
CA THR A 105 12.42 -7.96 12.51
C THR A 105 13.65 -8.74 12.02
N GLU A 106 13.99 -9.87 12.64
CA GLU A 106 15.16 -10.65 12.24
C GLU A 106 14.96 -11.25 10.85
N ALA A 107 13.76 -11.79 10.59
CA ALA A 107 13.37 -12.27 9.27
C ALA A 107 13.49 -11.18 8.19
N VAL A 108 13.08 -9.93 8.50
CA VAL A 108 13.21 -8.81 7.56
C VAL A 108 14.68 -8.41 7.35
N LEU A 109 15.48 -8.30 8.42
CA LEU A 109 16.87 -7.84 8.32
C LEU A 109 17.80 -8.89 7.67
N GLY A 110 17.49 -10.18 7.82
CA GLY A 110 18.24 -11.30 7.25
C GLY A 110 17.81 -11.73 5.85
N ALA A 111 16.73 -11.17 5.31
CA ALA A 111 16.18 -11.54 4.01
C ALA A 111 17.12 -11.14 2.85
N ALA A 112 17.59 -12.14 2.10
CA ALA A 112 18.51 -11.93 0.97
C ALA A 112 17.83 -11.26 -0.23
N GLU A 113 16.51 -11.41 -0.35
CA GLU A 113 15.68 -10.80 -1.39
C GLU A 113 15.41 -9.30 -1.18
N LEU A 114 15.77 -8.74 -0.02
CA LEU A 114 15.58 -7.32 0.28
C LEU A 114 16.86 -6.53 0.09
N THR A 115 16.74 -5.32 -0.44
CA THR A 115 17.86 -4.39 -0.64
C THR A 115 17.76 -3.17 0.24
N SER A 116 18.92 -2.62 0.62
CA SER A 116 19.02 -1.43 1.45
C SER A 116 18.74 -0.16 0.67
N LEU A 117 17.65 0.53 1.03
CA LEU A 117 17.33 1.85 0.48
C LEU A 117 18.44 2.87 0.80
N ALA A 118 19.09 2.75 1.96
CA ALA A 118 20.20 3.62 2.32
C ALA A 118 21.42 3.41 1.39
N ALA A 119 21.68 2.17 0.96
CA ALA A 119 22.74 1.88 -0.01
C ALA A 119 22.39 2.43 -1.39
N LEU A 120 21.16 2.21 -1.87
CA LEU A 120 20.68 2.75 -3.14
C LEU A 120 20.70 4.28 -3.18
N ARG A 121 20.27 4.93 -2.10
CA ARG A 121 20.33 6.39 -1.98
C ARG A 121 21.76 6.93 -2.09
N ARG A 122 22.75 6.28 -1.44
CA ARG A 122 24.16 6.67 -1.55
C ARG A 122 24.72 6.55 -2.96
N ARG A 123 24.16 5.64 -3.76
CA ARG A 123 24.51 5.43 -5.18
C ARG A 123 23.70 6.30 -6.14
N GLY A 124 22.80 7.17 -5.65
CA GLY A 124 21.93 7.98 -6.50
C GLY A 124 20.85 7.17 -7.25
N GLN A 125 20.53 5.96 -6.78
CA GLN A 125 19.63 5.02 -7.44
C GLN A 125 18.18 5.08 -6.92
N LEU A 126 17.85 6.03 -6.05
CA LEU A 126 16.48 6.27 -5.60
C LEU A 126 15.94 7.58 -6.19
N ARG A 127 14.75 7.50 -6.78
CA ARG A 127 14.00 8.64 -7.35
C ARG A 127 12.90 9.15 -6.41
N PHE A 128 12.63 8.42 -5.32
CA PHE A 128 11.66 8.80 -4.30
C PHE A 128 12.32 9.11 -2.95
N HIS A 129 11.59 9.82 -2.10
CA HIS A 129 12.00 10.19 -0.76
C HIS A 129 11.33 9.31 0.29
N TYR A 130 12.02 9.13 1.42
CA TYR A 130 11.49 8.40 2.58
C TYR A 130 12.13 8.93 3.86
N ARG A 131 11.44 8.70 4.98
CA ARG A 131 12.01 8.84 6.32
C ARG A 131 12.11 7.47 6.99
N VAL A 132 13.16 7.27 7.78
CA VAL A 132 13.25 6.12 8.69
C VAL A 132 12.61 6.50 10.00
N GLY A 133 11.62 5.74 10.46
CA GLY A 133 11.05 5.85 11.79
C GLY A 133 12.08 5.40 12.82
N THR A 134 12.39 6.23 13.81
CA THR A 134 13.37 5.86 14.85
C THR A 134 12.82 6.14 16.24
N SER A 135 13.10 5.25 17.19
CA SER A 135 12.93 5.48 18.61
C SER A 135 14.04 6.35 19.23
N ALA A 136 15.12 6.64 18.51
CA ALA A 136 16.29 7.38 19.02
C ALA A 136 16.00 8.88 19.28
N LEU A 137 16.35 9.36 20.49
CA LEU A 137 16.10 10.73 20.97
C LEU A 137 16.59 11.86 20.05
N PRO A 138 17.81 11.82 19.45
CA PRO A 138 18.33 12.94 18.65
C PRO A 138 17.50 13.18 17.38
N ARG A 139 16.99 12.10 16.77
CA ARG A 139 16.19 12.18 15.55
C ARG A 139 14.74 12.58 15.85
N ARG A 140 14.19 12.19 17.01
CA ARG A 140 12.89 12.73 17.50
C ARG A 140 12.95 14.25 17.67
N ALA A 141 14.06 14.80 18.18
CA ALA A 141 14.25 16.24 18.34
C ALA A 141 14.30 16.94 16.97
N ARG A 142 15.07 16.41 16.00
CA ARG A 142 15.04 16.89 14.61
C ARG A 142 13.63 16.85 14.03
N ASP A 143 12.94 15.71 14.14
CA ASP A 143 11.60 15.55 13.58
C ASP A 143 10.59 16.48 14.26
N HIS A 144 10.76 16.77 15.55
CA HIS A 144 9.97 17.78 16.26
C HIS A 144 10.27 19.19 15.71
N VAL A 145 11.54 19.53 15.51
CA VAL A 145 11.95 20.82 14.92
C VAL A 145 11.40 21.00 13.50
N VAL A 146 11.58 20.01 12.63
CA VAL A 146 11.02 20.04 11.25
C VAL A 146 9.51 20.17 11.30
N ARG A 147 8.81 19.41 12.17
CA ARG A 147 7.35 19.51 12.31
C ARG A 147 6.87 20.85 12.86
N ARG A 148 7.64 21.48 13.75
CA ARG A 148 7.27 22.73 14.45
C ARG A 148 7.58 23.98 13.65
N TRP A 149 8.69 23.97 12.91
CA TRP A 149 9.25 25.16 12.27
C TRP A 149 9.23 25.09 10.74
N LEU A 150 9.15 23.89 10.15
CA LEU A 150 9.15 23.67 8.70
C LEU A 150 8.09 22.63 8.27
N PRO A 151 6.81 22.82 8.64
CA PRO A 151 5.76 21.80 8.46
C PRO A 151 5.46 21.47 6.99
N GLY A 152 5.95 22.26 6.03
CA GLY A 152 5.82 22.02 4.59
C GLY A 152 6.97 21.20 3.98
N LEU A 153 8.08 20.97 4.69
CA LEU A 153 9.24 20.30 4.10
C LEU A 153 9.07 18.78 3.96
N GLU A 154 8.45 18.14 4.94
CA GLU A 154 8.29 16.69 4.98
C GLU A 154 6.91 16.31 5.53
N PRO A 155 6.35 15.15 5.12
CA PRO A 155 5.16 14.58 5.72
C PRO A 155 5.29 14.29 7.22
N ARG A 156 4.15 14.27 7.90
CA ARG A 156 4.06 14.04 9.36
C ARG A 156 4.00 12.55 9.74
N THR A 157 4.28 11.63 8.82
CA THR A 157 4.11 10.19 8.99
C THR A 157 5.22 9.51 9.79
N SER A 158 4.96 8.39 10.45
CA SER A 158 5.94 7.73 11.34
C SER A 158 7.25 7.34 10.65
N GLY A 159 7.25 7.19 9.32
CA GLY A 159 8.39 6.74 8.52
C GLY A 159 8.55 5.22 8.50
N LEU A 160 9.47 4.73 7.65
CA LEU A 160 9.78 3.32 7.46
C LEU A 160 10.39 2.71 8.74
N SER A 161 9.79 1.63 9.24
CA SER A 161 10.39 0.80 10.29
C SER A 161 11.67 0.13 9.79
N HIS A 162 11.61 -0.41 8.57
CA HIS A 162 12.73 -1.08 7.90
C HIS A 162 13.01 -0.36 6.57
N PRO A 163 14.16 0.30 6.39
CA PRO A 163 14.53 0.94 5.12
C PRO A 163 15.06 -0.10 4.13
N LEU A 164 14.27 -1.15 3.93
CA LEU A 164 14.52 -2.30 3.07
C LEU A 164 13.32 -2.46 2.13
N ALA A 165 13.57 -2.94 0.92
CA ALA A 165 12.53 -3.22 -0.05
C ALA A 165 12.98 -4.30 -1.02
N ARG A 166 12.02 -4.99 -1.65
CA ARG A 166 12.31 -5.82 -2.81
C ARG A 166 12.82 -4.96 -3.97
N PRO A 167 13.82 -5.40 -4.75
CA PRO A 167 14.35 -4.65 -5.88
C PRO A 167 13.27 -4.23 -6.89
N GLU A 168 12.32 -5.11 -7.20
CA GLU A 168 11.20 -4.85 -8.09
C GLU A 168 10.27 -3.75 -7.57
N MET A 169 10.05 -3.69 -6.25
CA MET A 169 9.31 -2.59 -5.62
C MET A 169 10.06 -1.27 -5.73
N VAL A 170 11.39 -1.29 -5.59
CA VAL A 170 12.21 -0.08 -5.81
C VAL A 170 12.10 0.39 -7.26
N ALA A 171 12.14 -0.53 -8.23
CA ALA A 171 12.08 -0.19 -9.65
C ALA A 171 10.74 0.45 -10.02
N VAL A 172 9.61 -0.14 -9.63
CA VAL A 172 8.28 0.45 -9.91
C VAL A 172 8.09 1.79 -9.17
N LEU A 173 8.56 1.93 -7.94
CA LEU A 173 8.49 3.21 -7.22
C LEU A 173 9.38 4.29 -7.82
N ASN A 174 10.53 3.92 -8.39
CA ASN A 174 11.35 4.86 -9.14
C ASN A 174 10.65 5.33 -10.41
N GLU A 175 10.01 4.41 -11.14
CA GLU A 175 9.26 4.74 -12.36
C GLU A 175 8.05 5.64 -12.05
N ILE A 176 7.28 5.33 -10.99
CA ILE A 176 6.20 6.20 -10.50
C ILE A 176 6.75 7.59 -10.15
N ALA A 177 7.91 7.66 -9.49
CA ALA A 177 8.51 8.93 -9.10
C ALA A 177 8.94 9.77 -10.32
N ASP A 178 9.48 9.13 -11.36
CA ASP A 178 9.87 9.78 -12.60
C ASP A 178 8.63 10.29 -13.36
N ARG A 179 7.59 9.45 -13.54
CA ARG A 179 6.31 9.85 -14.15
C ARG A 179 5.63 11.00 -13.38
N PHE A 180 5.66 10.94 -12.04
CA PHE A 180 5.13 12.02 -11.21
C PHE A 180 5.93 13.32 -11.37
N ALA A 181 7.26 13.24 -11.42
CA ALA A 181 8.11 14.42 -11.64
C ALA A 181 7.87 15.06 -13.02
N GLU A 182 7.60 14.25 -14.05
CA GLU A 182 7.21 14.72 -15.38
C GLU A 182 5.84 15.41 -15.37
N ALA A 183 4.86 14.87 -14.64
CA ALA A 183 3.53 15.44 -14.53
C ALA A 183 3.48 16.76 -13.73
N VAL A 184 4.41 16.97 -12.79
CA VAL A 184 4.53 18.22 -12.02
C VAL A 184 5.97 18.75 -11.98
N PRO A 185 6.51 19.29 -13.10
CA PRO A 185 7.92 19.69 -13.19
C PRO A 185 8.37 20.76 -12.19
N ALA A 186 7.44 21.59 -11.70
CA ALA A 186 7.71 22.60 -10.67
C ALA A 186 7.88 22.00 -9.26
N TRP A 187 7.42 20.78 -9.03
CA TRP A 187 7.50 20.11 -7.73
C TRP A 187 8.85 19.45 -7.50
N ARG A 188 9.71 20.10 -6.72
CA ARG A 188 11.08 19.63 -6.47
C ARG A 188 11.23 18.60 -5.36
N ARG A 189 10.17 18.33 -4.58
CA ARG A 189 10.25 17.38 -3.44
C ARG A 189 9.90 15.95 -3.80
N GLY A 190 9.53 15.69 -5.06
CA GLY A 190 9.30 14.35 -5.60
C GLY A 190 8.22 13.52 -4.89
N LEU A 191 8.25 12.22 -5.17
CA LEU A 191 7.40 11.20 -4.54
C LEU A 191 7.87 10.93 -3.10
N TRP A 192 6.93 10.71 -2.19
CA TRP A 192 7.24 10.35 -0.80
C TRP A 192 6.61 9.01 -0.39
N VAL A 193 7.45 8.07 0.05
CA VAL A 193 7.04 6.73 0.49
C VAL A 193 7.08 6.64 2.02
N ASN A 194 5.94 6.26 2.59
CA ASN A 194 5.68 6.18 4.03
C ASN A 194 5.95 4.81 4.62
N CYS A 195 5.63 3.75 3.88
CA CYS A 195 5.78 2.36 4.29
C CYS A 195 6.24 1.50 3.10
N LEU A 196 7.01 0.46 3.40
CA LEU A 196 7.49 -0.57 2.46
C LEU A 196 7.35 -1.92 3.17
N VAL A 197 8.44 -2.67 3.38
CA VAL A 197 8.38 -3.94 4.10
C VAL A 197 8.05 -3.74 5.58
N ARG A 198 7.20 -4.62 6.10
CA ARG A 198 6.89 -4.77 7.53
C ARG A 198 7.06 -6.24 7.91
N SER A 199 7.28 -6.51 9.19
CA SER A 199 7.08 -7.86 9.70
C SER A 199 5.63 -8.09 10.11
N THR A 200 5.22 -9.34 10.25
CA THR A 200 3.90 -9.72 10.80
C THR A 200 3.76 -9.21 12.23
N LEU A 201 4.84 -9.27 13.02
CA LEU A 201 4.88 -8.70 14.37
C LEU A 201 4.65 -7.18 14.38
N ASP A 202 5.26 -6.44 13.45
CA ASP A 202 5.03 -4.99 13.31
C ASP A 202 3.58 -4.69 12.93
N GLN A 203 2.97 -5.54 12.09
CA GLN A 203 1.57 -5.42 11.70
C GLN A 203 0.62 -5.60 12.89
N TYR A 204 0.83 -6.62 13.72
CA TYR A 204 0.07 -6.82 14.95
C TYR A 204 0.21 -5.64 15.91
N ARG A 205 1.43 -5.13 16.11
CA ARG A 205 1.67 -3.96 16.97
C ARG A 205 0.93 -2.71 16.46
N LEU A 206 0.88 -2.48 15.15
CA LEU A 206 0.12 -1.37 14.58
C LEU A 206 -1.38 -1.53 14.82
N ARG A 207 -1.91 -2.76 14.70
CA ARG A 207 -3.31 -3.06 15.01
C ARG A 207 -3.63 -2.82 16.48
N GLU A 208 -2.75 -3.22 17.41
CA GLU A 208 -2.87 -2.93 18.85
C GLU A 208 -2.86 -1.42 19.16
N LEU A 209 -2.11 -0.63 18.38
CA LEU A 209 -2.06 0.84 18.49
C LEU A 209 -3.28 1.54 17.84
N GLY A 210 -4.23 0.78 17.28
CA GLY A 210 -5.46 1.28 16.68
C GLY A 210 -5.34 1.74 15.22
N TYR A 211 -4.26 1.36 14.53
CA TYR A 211 -4.18 1.52 13.07
C TYR A 211 -4.99 0.42 12.37
N SER A 212 -5.49 0.71 11.17
CA SER A 212 -6.14 -0.27 10.29
C SER A 212 -5.10 -1.20 9.64
N ALA A 213 -4.35 -1.95 10.47
CA ALA A 213 -3.31 -2.86 10.04
C ALA A 213 -3.90 -4.26 9.83
N LEU A 214 -4.44 -4.48 8.64
CA LEU A 214 -5.11 -5.72 8.23
C LEU A 214 -4.11 -6.84 7.96
N LEU A 215 -4.52 -8.08 8.21
CA LEU A 215 -3.76 -9.30 7.94
C LEU A 215 -4.63 -10.29 7.15
N PRO A 216 -4.04 -11.05 6.20
CA PRO A 216 -2.66 -10.97 5.73
C PRO A 216 -2.37 -9.66 4.96
N SER A 217 -1.09 -9.29 4.83
CA SER A 217 -0.67 -8.02 4.24
C SER A 217 0.51 -8.19 3.28
N ALA A 218 0.44 -7.58 2.09
CA ALA A 218 1.53 -7.58 1.12
C ALA A 218 2.77 -6.78 1.58
N HIS A 219 2.64 -5.91 2.59
CA HIS A 219 3.82 -5.34 3.25
C HIS A 219 4.64 -6.40 3.97
N CYS A 220 3.97 -7.42 4.53
CA CYS A 220 4.61 -8.53 5.23
C CYS A 220 5.33 -9.49 4.29
N THR A 221 5.05 -9.45 2.99
CA THR A 221 5.79 -10.20 1.97
C THR A 221 6.77 -9.31 1.19
N GLY A 222 6.73 -7.99 1.39
CA GLY A 222 7.61 -7.01 0.76
C GLY A 222 7.16 -6.51 -0.62
N HIS A 223 5.93 -6.79 -1.04
CA HIS A 223 5.39 -6.45 -2.37
C HIS A 223 4.44 -5.24 -2.37
N ALA A 224 4.38 -4.50 -1.26
CA ALA A 224 3.57 -3.31 -1.14
C ALA A 224 4.30 -2.11 -0.57
N ALA A 225 3.77 -0.92 -0.86
CA ALA A 225 4.23 0.36 -0.36
C ALA A 225 3.04 1.28 -0.06
N ASP A 226 3.22 2.17 0.93
CA ASP A 226 2.26 3.24 1.19
C ASP A 226 2.88 4.56 0.75
N ILE A 227 2.18 5.30 -0.10
CA ILE A 227 2.63 6.56 -0.68
C ILE A 227 1.88 7.72 -0.02
N GLU A 228 2.57 8.78 0.38
CA GLU A 228 1.95 9.93 1.04
C GLU A 228 1.05 10.73 0.08
N MET A 229 -0.23 10.89 0.42
CA MET A 229 -1.18 11.69 -0.37
C MET A 229 -1.63 12.96 0.34
N ALA A 230 -1.86 12.92 1.67
CA ALA A 230 -2.37 14.08 2.40
C ALA A 230 -1.43 15.29 2.32
N TRP A 231 -0.11 15.09 2.42
CA TRP A 231 0.87 16.16 2.25
C TRP A 231 0.93 16.69 0.82
N LEU A 232 0.87 15.83 -0.19
CA LEU A 232 0.84 16.26 -1.59
C LEU A 232 -0.44 17.04 -1.91
N HIS A 233 -1.57 16.68 -1.29
CA HIS A 233 -2.85 17.38 -1.43
C HIS A 233 -2.76 18.81 -0.88
N ARG A 234 -2.14 18.98 0.30
CA ARG A 234 -1.87 20.32 0.87
C ARG A 234 -0.97 21.20 -0.01
N HIS A 235 -0.20 20.60 -0.92
CA HIS A 235 0.66 21.31 -1.87
C HIS A 235 0.06 21.41 -3.28
N GLY A 236 -1.18 20.95 -3.48
CA GLY A 236 -1.87 21.04 -4.78
C GLY A 236 -1.30 20.13 -5.88
N VAL A 237 -0.45 19.17 -5.54
CA VAL A 237 0.21 18.27 -6.52
C VAL A 237 -0.32 16.84 -6.49
N ALA A 238 -1.20 16.50 -5.54
CA ALA A 238 -1.75 15.14 -5.41
C ALA A 238 -2.54 14.66 -6.63
N GLY A 239 -3.18 15.57 -7.39
CA GLY A 239 -3.94 15.19 -8.59
C GLY A 239 -3.07 14.50 -9.64
N ALA A 240 -1.88 15.02 -9.90
CA ALA A 240 -0.97 14.40 -10.85
C ALA A 240 -0.47 13.01 -10.41
N LEU A 241 -0.25 12.80 -9.11
CA LEU A 241 0.10 11.48 -8.60
C LEU A 241 -1.09 10.52 -8.62
N HIS A 242 -2.30 11.03 -8.35
CA HIS A 242 -3.53 10.27 -8.49
C HIS A 242 -3.65 9.71 -9.92
N ASP A 243 -3.48 10.54 -10.93
CA ASP A 243 -3.58 10.12 -12.34
C ASP A 243 -2.54 9.04 -12.68
N VAL A 244 -1.27 9.23 -12.27
CA VAL A 244 -0.20 8.23 -12.47
C VAL A 244 -0.55 6.89 -11.81
N LEU A 245 -1.06 6.90 -10.59
CA LEU A 245 -1.40 5.67 -9.86
C LEU A 245 -2.66 5.00 -10.42
N THR A 246 -3.62 5.78 -10.91
CA THR A 246 -4.81 5.26 -11.60
C THR A 246 -4.41 4.55 -12.90
N ASP A 247 -3.48 5.10 -13.69
CA ASP A 247 -2.99 4.42 -14.90
C ASP A 247 -2.42 3.01 -14.59
N TYR A 248 -1.64 2.88 -13.51
CA TYR A 248 -1.11 1.58 -13.08
C TYR A 248 -2.19 0.63 -12.51
N ALA A 249 -3.26 1.17 -11.95
CA ALA A 249 -4.39 0.37 -11.50
C ALA A 249 -5.18 -0.17 -12.70
N ASP A 250 -5.40 0.69 -13.70
CA ASP A 250 -6.16 0.42 -14.92
C ASP A 250 -5.43 -0.54 -15.87
N ASP A 251 -4.09 -0.49 -15.94
CA ASP A 251 -3.29 -1.45 -16.72
C ASP A 251 -3.01 -2.78 -15.97
N GLY A 252 -3.48 -2.88 -14.72
CA GLY A 252 -3.36 -4.06 -13.87
C GLY A 252 -1.97 -4.29 -13.26
N THR A 253 -1.03 -3.35 -13.41
CA THR A 253 0.32 -3.47 -12.85
C THR A 253 0.33 -3.35 -11.34
N LEU A 254 -0.53 -2.48 -10.79
CA LEU A 254 -0.66 -2.29 -9.34
C LEU A 254 -2.10 -2.54 -8.88
N ASN A 255 -2.24 -3.05 -7.67
CA ASN A 255 -3.44 -2.79 -6.89
C ASN A 255 -3.25 -1.48 -6.13
N VAL A 256 -4.16 -0.53 -6.29
CA VAL A 256 -4.07 0.80 -5.68
C VAL A 256 -5.29 1.02 -4.79
N ILE A 257 -5.07 1.36 -3.51
CA ILE A 257 -6.12 1.53 -2.52
C ILE A 257 -6.00 2.92 -1.89
N ASP A 258 -7.07 3.72 -1.98
CA ASP A 258 -7.17 5.01 -1.30
C ASP A 258 -7.45 4.83 0.20
N GLU A 259 -6.39 4.81 0.98
CA GLU A 259 -6.41 4.78 2.44
C GLU A 259 -6.45 6.19 3.08
N GLY A 260 -6.72 7.22 2.28
CA GLY A 260 -6.92 8.59 2.73
C GLY A 260 -5.61 9.35 2.90
N GLN A 261 -4.91 9.16 4.03
CA GLN A 261 -3.65 9.88 4.27
C GLN A 261 -2.55 9.42 3.32
N ALA A 262 -2.48 8.11 3.12
CA ALA A 262 -1.59 7.46 2.19
C ALA A 262 -2.41 6.63 1.21
N TRP A 263 -1.85 6.35 0.05
CA TRP A 263 -2.37 5.35 -0.87
C TRP A 263 -1.51 4.13 -0.80
N HIS A 264 -2.14 2.98 -0.61
CA HIS A 264 -1.49 1.70 -0.65
C HIS A 264 -1.31 1.27 -2.11
N VAL A 265 -0.13 0.78 -2.45
CA VAL A 265 0.16 0.17 -3.75
C VAL A 265 0.77 -1.21 -3.55
N CYS A 266 0.31 -2.19 -4.31
CA CYS A 266 0.81 -3.56 -4.29
C CYS A 266 1.13 -3.98 -5.73
N LEU A 267 2.31 -4.55 -5.97
CA LEU A 267 2.76 -4.93 -7.31
C LEU A 267 2.12 -6.24 -7.76
N HIS A 268 1.62 -6.32 -8.99
CA HIS A 268 1.09 -7.58 -9.53
C HIS A 268 2.22 -8.62 -9.71
N PRO A 269 2.02 -9.90 -9.31
CA PRO A 269 3.05 -10.96 -9.42
C PRO A 269 3.67 -11.10 -10.82
N ASP A 270 2.86 -11.08 -11.88
CA ASP A 270 3.33 -11.16 -13.28
C ASP A 270 4.26 -10.02 -13.71
N ARG A 271 4.31 -8.92 -12.95
CA ARG A 271 5.18 -7.77 -13.24
C ARG A 271 6.54 -7.86 -12.54
N ILE A 272 6.73 -8.82 -11.62
CA ILE A 272 8.00 -9.00 -10.89
C ILE A 272 9.16 -9.22 -11.86
N GLY A 273 8.99 -10.08 -12.89
CA GLY A 273 10.06 -10.36 -13.86
C GLY A 273 10.48 -9.14 -14.68
N HIS A 274 9.52 -8.29 -15.05
CA HIS A 274 9.77 -7.03 -15.75
C HIS A 274 10.62 -6.08 -14.90
N TYR A 275 10.16 -5.78 -13.68
CA TYR A 275 10.84 -4.85 -12.80
C TYR A 275 12.15 -5.40 -12.22
N GLY A 276 12.27 -6.71 -12.02
CA GLY A 276 13.52 -7.36 -11.62
C GLY A 276 14.63 -7.21 -12.67
N THR A 277 14.28 -7.28 -13.95
CA THR A 277 15.23 -7.08 -15.07
C THR A 277 15.71 -5.63 -15.16
N THR A 278 14.82 -4.66 -14.90
CA THR A 278 15.15 -3.22 -14.86
C THR A 278 16.22 -2.90 -13.82
N VAL A 279 16.16 -3.54 -12.64
CA VAL A 279 17.20 -3.39 -11.61
C VAL A 279 18.54 -3.96 -12.07
N ALA A 280 18.55 -5.16 -12.66
CA ALA A 280 19.78 -5.80 -13.11
C ALA A 280 20.52 -4.96 -14.17
N ARG A 281 19.78 -4.36 -15.11
CA ARG A 281 20.34 -3.46 -16.14
C ARG A 281 20.91 -2.17 -15.54
N SER A 282 20.22 -1.59 -14.56
CA SER A 282 20.65 -0.37 -13.87
C SER A 282 21.92 -0.58 -13.02
N ALA A 283 22.15 -1.80 -12.53
CA ALA A 283 23.37 -2.17 -11.81
C ALA A 283 24.56 -2.46 -12.74
N GLY A 284 24.31 -2.93 -13.97
CA GLY A 284 25.35 -3.25 -14.96
C GLY A 284 25.92 -2.05 -15.73
N GLY A 285 25.18 -0.94 -15.82
CA GLY A 285 25.58 0.26 -16.57
C GLY A 285 26.47 1.25 -15.80
N ALA A 286 26.80 0.99 -14.53
CA ALA A 286 27.61 1.86 -13.68
C ALA A 286 29.06 1.37 -13.57
N ARG A 287 29.73 1.14 -14.72
CA ARG A 287 31.18 0.88 -14.79
C ARG A 287 31.90 2.04 -15.44
#